data_AF-A0A948FGR8-F1
#
_entry.id   AF-A0A948FGR8-F1
#
_cell.length_a   1.000
_cell.length_b   1.000
_cell.length_c   1.000
_cell.angle_alpha   90.00
_cell.angle_beta   90.00
_cell.angle_gamma   90.00
#
_symmetry.space_group_name_H-M   'P 1'
#
loop_
_entity.id
_entity.type
_entity.pdbx_description
1 polymer ?
#
loop_
_entity_poly.entity_id
_entity_poly.type
_entity_poly.pdbx_seq_one_letter_code
_entity_poly.pdbx_strand_id
1 'polypeptide(L)' 'MKLWVTPNGDKWICDECQEDFEEEIAAEGWRVAFEEKDNAMLRCSVCKHGDVEIFD' A
#
# COMPACT_ATOMS: atom_id res chain seq x y z
N MET A 1 -5.50 -2.93 0.16
CA MET A 1 -4.04 -2.70 0.13
C MET A 1 -3.57 -2.75 -1.30
N LYS A 2 -2.70 -1.83 -1.73
CA LYS A 2 -2.18 -1.77 -3.11
C LYS A 2 -0.67 -1.98 -3.14
N LEU A 3 -0.18 -2.77 -4.10
CA LEU A 3 1.26 -2.90 -4.39
C LEU A 3 1.65 -1.81 -5.38
N TRP A 4 2.38 -0.83 -4.88
CA TRP A 4 2.93 0.27 -5.65
C TRP A 4 4.32 -0.08 -6.15
N VAL A 5 4.50 0.00 -7.46
CA VAL A 5 5.82 -0.06 -8.10
C VAL A 5 6.44 1.32 -8.03
N THR A 6 7.54 1.41 -7.30
CA THR A 6 8.27 2.67 -7.06
C THR A 6 9.70 2.57 -7.61
N PRO A 7 10.39 3.70 -7.88
CA PRO A 7 11.79 3.68 -8.31
C PRO A 7 12.74 2.98 -7.34
N ASN A 8 12.40 2.98 -6.04
CA ASN A 8 13.22 2.44 -4.96
C ASN A 8 12.77 1.05 -4.50
N GLY A 9 11.92 0.38 -5.28
CA GLY A 9 11.39 -0.95 -5.00
C GLY A 9 9.92 -0.94 -4.61
N ASP A 10 9.26 -2.07 -4.82
CA ASP A 10 7.82 -2.19 -4.67
C ASP A 10 7.39 -2.14 -3.19
N LYS A 11 6.25 -1.49 -2.92
CA LYS A 11 5.73 -1.27 -1.56
C LYS A 11 4.23 -1.55 -1.49
N TRP A 12 3.81 -2.32 -0.48
CA TRP A 12 2.39 -2.46 -0.14
C TRP A 12 1.94 -1.31 0.73
N ILE A 13 0.99 -0.51 0.26
CA ILE A 13 0.48 0.68 1.00
C ILE A 13 -1.05 0.56 1.11
N CYS A 14 -1.60 0.84 2.29
CA CYS A 14 -3.04 0.92 2.50
C CYS A 14 -3.59 2.24 1.98
N ASP A 15 -4.90 2.32 1.79
CA ASP A 15 -5.53 3.50 1.19
C ASP A 15 -5.35 4.74 2.08
N GLU A 16 -5.37 4.59 3.41
CA GLU A 16 -5.11 5.67 4.37
C GLU A 16 -3.69 6.25 4.22
N CYS A 17 -2.67 5.39 4.18
CA CYS A 17 -1.31 5.85 4.04
C CYS A 17 -1.00 6.33 2.62
N GLN A 18 -1.78 5.94 1.60
CA GLN A 18 -1.56 6.39 0.23
C GLN A 18 -1.73 7.91 0.10
N GLU A 19 -2.63 8.52 0.88
CA GLU A 19 -2.89 9.97 0.85
C GLU A 19 -1.62 10.79 1.10
N ASP A 20 -0.73 10.31 1.99
CA ASP A 20 0.54 10.97 2.29
C ASP A 20 1.56 10.93 1.13
N PHE A 21 1.34 10.08 0.13
CA PHE A 21 2.25 9.88 -1.01
C PHE A 21 1.67 10.37 -2.35
N GLU A 22 0.52 11.04 -2.38
CA GLU A 22 -0.11 11.46 -3.64
C GLU A 22 0.81 12.32 -4.52
N GLU A 23 1.55 13.26 -3.93
CA GLU A 23 2.51 14.10 -4.65
C GLU A 23 3.68 13.28 -5.22
N GLU A 24 4.22 12.35 -4.44
CA GLU A 24 5.35 11.48 -4.85
C GLU A 24 4.90 10.49 -5.94
N ILE A 25 3.71 9.90 -5.78
CA ILE A 25 3.09 9.02 -6.77
C ILE A 25 2.95 9.73 -8.11
N ALA A 26 2.47 10.98 -8.10
CA ALA A 26 2.32 11.77 -9.31
C ALA A 26 3.67 12.20 -9.92
N ALA A 27 4.61 12.66 -9.08
CA ALA A 27 5.91 13.16 -9.54
C ALA A 27 6.81 12.05 -10.10
N GLU A 28 6.81 10.87 -9.46
CA GLU A 28 7.65 9.73 -9.85
C GLU A 28 6.92 8.72 -10.74
N GLY A 29 5.62 8.92 -10.96
CA GLY A 29 4.81 8.07 -11.84
C GLY A 29 4.63 6.65 -11.30
N TRP A 30 4.43 6.51 -9.98
CA TRP A 30 4.20 5.21 -9.36
C TRP A 30 2.95 4.55 -9.94
N ARG A 31 2.95 3.22 -9.98
CA ARG A 31 1.85 2.44 -10.56
C ARG A 31 1.41 1.35 -9.61
N VAL A 32 0.11 1.10 -9.60
CA VAL A 32 -0.46 -0.05 -8.91
C VAL A 32 -0.27 -1.29 -9.78
N ALA A 33 0.53 -2.24 -9.32
CA ALA A 33 0.69 -3.53 -9.99
C ALA A 33 -0.38 -4.55 -9.55
N PHE A 34 -0.77 -4.49 -8.27
CA PHE A 34 -1.75 -5.39 -7.67
C PHE A 34 -2.56 -4.69 -6.58
N GLU A 35 -3.78 -5.17 -6.37
CA GLU A 35 -4.64 -4.79 -5.26
C GLU A 35 -5.09 -6.06 -4.54
N GLU A 36 -4.93 -6.08 -3.22
CA GLU A 36 -5.26 -7.19 -2.34
C GLU A 36 -6.09 -6.65 -1.17
N LYS A 37 -7.24 -7.28 -0.89
CA LYS A 37 -8.24 -6.81 0.08
C LYS A 37 -8.51 -7.80 1.21
N ASP A 38 -8.26 -9.08 0.99
CA ASP A 38 -8.71 -10.14 1.91
C ASP A 38 -7.55 -10.86 2.60
N ASN A 39 -6.31 -10.49 2.27
CA ASN A 39 -5.13 -11.09 2.88
C ASN A 39 -4.85 -10.56 4.29
N ALA A 40 -5.32 -11.29 5.30
CA ALA A 40 -5.11 -10.99 6.72
C ALA A 40 -3.64 -11.06 7.20
N MET A 41 -2.70 -11.54 6.39
CA MET A 41 -1.26 -11.54 6.69
C MET A 41 -0.52 -10.35 6.06
N LEU A 42 -1.12 -9.69 5.08
CA LEU A 42 -0.50 -8.56 4.40
C LEU A 42 -0.50 -7.33 5.32
N ARG A 43 0.61 -6.58 5.34
CA ARG A 43 0.79 -5.39 6.19
C ARG A 43 1.27 -4.22 5.36
N CYS A 44 0.72 -3.04 5.64
CA CYS A 44 1.17 -1.79 5.03
C CYS A 44 2.65 -1.54 5.38
N SER A 45 3.46 -1.16 4.40
CA SER A 45 4.88 -0.87 4.61
C SER A 45 5.11 0.36 5.48
N VAL A 46 4.11 1.25 5.58
CA VAL A 46 4.16 2.51 6.33
C VAL A 46 3.66 2.29 7.77
N CYS A 47 2.36 2.09 7.97
CA CYS A 47 1.76 1.97 9.30
C CYS A 47 1.87 0.58 9.94
N LYS A 48 2.29 -0.44 9.18
CA LYS A 48 2.38 -1.85 9.63
C LYS A 48 1.05 -2.50 10.03
N HIS A 49 -0.10 -1.86 9.78
CA HIS A 49 -1.41 -2.47 9.98
C HIS A 49 -1.81 -3.35 8.79
N GLY A 50 -2.67 -4.34 9.05
CA GLY A 50 -3.33 -5.12 8.00
C GLY A 50 -4.59 -4.41 7.52
N ASP A 51 -5.06 -4.76 6.33
CA ASP A 51 -6.30 -4.23 5.75
C ASP A 51 -7.56 -4.96 6.25
N VAL A 52 -7.36 -6.09 6.95
CA VAL A 52 -8.43 -6.94 7.47
C VAL A 52 -8.35 -6.95 8.98
N GLU A 53 -9.46 -6.61 9.64
CA GLU A 53 -9.64 -6.82 11.07
C GLU A 53 -9.82 -8.32 11.34
N ILE A 54 -8.89 -8.91 12.09
CA ILE A 54 -9.07 -10.26 12.63
C ILE A 54 -9.80 -10.10 13.96
N PHE A 55 -11.08 -10.47 13.97
CA PHE A 55 -11.82 -10.63 15.22
C PHE A 55 -11.39 -11.96 15.87
N ASP A 56 -10.91 -11.89 17.12
CA ASP A 56 -10.56 -13.05 17.98
C ASP A 56 -11.82 -13.80 18.45
#